data_AF-A0A8C8FEM9-F1
#
_entry.id   AF-A0A8C8FEM9-F1
#
_cell.length_a   1.000
_cell.length_b   1.000
_cell.length_c   1.000
_cell.angle_alpha   90.00
_cell.angle_beta   90.00
_cell.angle_gamma   90.00
#
_symmetry.space_group_name_H-M   'P 1'
#
loop_
_entity.id
_entity.type
_entity.pdbx_description
1 polymer ?
#
loop_
_entity_poly.entity_id
_entity_poly.type
_entity_poly.pdbx_seq_one_letter_code
_entity_poly.pdbx_strand_id
1 'polypeptide(L)'
;MRPTHHWTCTVLVSSGRRGPGSPVEYRASCERVLRVLRYPRYIYTAKTLYGDTGELIVEEVLQRGHMTLSNTVKTVADRLTHNMEGRGKRRRSSDDSEEQRGGKKAKMDSESCGDEGIYCLVNFERFHQHFRDQAIISAVASKLDQTSGEMVRTMLRMSKVTTTQTAADTQPLSANEIFRSLPPNYSISRPILDQYLSLLVDDQMEFVGKSGDSGGGMYLVNLQRALANLARATLESAVQERFGSRSARIFRLLLRKRHLEQKQVEDFAMIPAKEAKDMLYTLLSENLVQLQEIPKTPDHVPSTCTLSTSCLLPAYCYKASAGEVTAN
;
A
#
# COMPACT_ATOMS: atom_id res chain seq x y z
N MET A 1 10.56 12.51 23.16
CA MET A 1 11.13 11.16 23.32
C MET A 1 11.86 10.82 22.04
N ARG A 2 13.18 10.61 22.10
CA ARG A 2 14.01 10.26 20.94
C ARG A 2 13.73 8.80 20.54
N PRO A 3 13.60 8.45 19.26
CA PRO A 3 13.57 7.05 18.85
C PRO A 3 15.02 6.57 18.71
N THR A 4 15.62 6.07 19.79
CA THR A 4 16.84 5.27 19.72
C THR A 4 16.47 3.84 19.33
N HIS A 5 16.06 3.63 18.09
CA HIS A 5 15.90 2.29 17.53
C HIS A 5 17.01 2.10 16.49
N HIS A 6 18.11 1.47 16.91
CA HIS A 6 19.12 0.96 16.01
C HIS A 6 18.53 -0.25 15.26
N TRP A 7 17.95 -0.01 14.09
CA TRP A 7 17.53 -1.08 13.18
C TRP A 7 18.80 -1.75 12.62
N THR A 8 19.13 -2.94 13.10
CA THR A 8 20.29 -3.70 12.63
C THR A 8 20.11 -4.10 11.16
N CYS A 9 21.00 -3.60 10.30
CA CYS A 9 21.04 -3.78 8.84
C CYS A 9 21.42 -5.21 8.37
N THR A 10 21.15 -6.25 9.16
CA THR A 10 21.65 -7.60 8.88
C THR A 10 20.91 -8.27 7.69
N VAL A 11 19.72 -7.78 7.32
CA VAL A 11 18.84 -8.40 6.30
C VAL A 11 19.11 -7.90 4.86
N LEU A 12 20.06 -6.98 4.68
CA LEU A 12 20.23 -6.28 3.40
C LEU A 12 21.12 -7.00 2.38
N VAL A 13 21.82 -8.05 2.80
CA VAL A 13 22.85 -8.69 1.99
C VAL A 13 22.50 -10.16 1.74
N SER A 14 22.22 -10.52 0.49
CA SER A 14 22.12 -11.93 0.11
C SER A 14 23.52 -12.47 -0.19
N SER A 15 23.94 -13.53 0.50
CA SER A 15 25.16 -14.27 0.20
C SER A 15 24.88 -15.39 -0.80
N GLY A 16 25.56 -15.38 -1.95
CA GLY A 16 25.49 -16.43 -2.96
C GLY A 16 26.87 -17.05 -3.20
N ARG A 17 26.93 -18.38 -3.39
CA ARG A 17 28.11 -19.07 -3.93
C ARG A 17 27.79 -19.57 -5.34
N ARG A 18 28.55 -19.15 -6.35
CA ARG A 18 28.48 -19.72 -7.72
C ARG A 18 29.31 -21.01 -7.82
N GLY A 19 28.96 -22.00 -7.00
CA GLY A 19 29.61 -23.32 -6.99
C GLY A 19 30.68 -23.50 -5.90
N PRO A 20 31.14 -24.75 -5.69
CA PRO A 20 32.14 -25.09 -4.67
C PRO A 20 33.49 -24.43 -5.00
N GLY A 21 33.98 -23.57 -4.11
CA GLY A 21 35.27 -22.86 -4.24
C GLY A 21 35.17 -21.38 -4.69
N SER A 22 34.00 -20.89 -5.08
CA SER A 22 33.80 -19.47 -5.40
C SER A 22 33.76 -18.58 -4.15
N PRO A 23 34.34 -17.36 -4.19
CA PRO A 23 34.24 -16.41 -3.09
C PRO A 23 32.78 -16.05 -2.81
N VAL A 24 32.46 -15.75 -1.56
CA VAL A 24 31.10 -15.35 -1.17
C VAL A 24 30.78 -14.00 -1.80
N GLU A 25 29.83 -13.99 -2.73
CA GLU A 25 29.32 -12.74 -3.32
C GLU A 25 28.21 -12.18 -2.42
N TYR A 26 28.38 -10.93 -2.01
CA TYR A 26 27.42 -10.18 -1.23
C TYR A 26 26.68 -9.20 -2.14
N ARG A 27 25.34 -9.27 -2.17
CA ARG A 27 24.52 -8.34 -2.95
C ARG A 27 23.56 -7.57 -2.04
N ALA A 28 23.65 -6.24 -2.09
CA ALA A 28 22.70 -5.36 -1.44
C ALA A 28 21.41 -5.26 -2.26
N SER A 29 20.26 -5.43 -1.61
CA SER A 29 18.94 -5.23 -2.24
C SER A 29 18.36 -3.86 -1.86
N CYS A 30 18.42 -2.90 -2.78
CA CYS A 30 17.89 -1.55 -2.57
C CYS A 30 16.40 -1.55 -2.20
N GLU A 31 15.61 -2.47 -2.79
CA GLU A 31 14.19 -2.59 -2.48
C GLU A 31 13.94 -2.95 -1.02
N ARG A 32 14.78 -3.83 -0.44
CA ARG A 32 14.70 -4.17 0.99
C ARG A 32 15.09 -3.00 1.89
N VAL A 33 16.06 -2.18 1.47
CA VAL A 33 16.43 -0.95 2.19
C VAL A 33 15.25 0.02 2.24
N LEU A 34 14.60 0.26 1.10
CA LEU A 34 13.46 1.16 1.02
C LEU A 34 12.26 0.69 1.86
N ARG A 35 12.14 -0.62 2.12
CA ARG A 35 11.09 -1.17 3.00
C ARG A 35 11.27 -0.80 4.47
N VAL A 36 12.49 -0.44 4.92
CA VAL A 36 12.73 0.02 6.30
C VAL A 36 11.91 1.27 6.62
N LEU A 37 11.79 2.19 5.66
CA LEU A 37 10.94 3.39 5.79
C LEU A 37 9.46 3.06 6.04
N ARG A 38 9.02 1.84 5.71
CA ARG A 38 7.63 1.38 5.87
C ARG A 38 7.40 0.56 7.15
N TYR A 39 8.44 0.31 7.96
CA TYR A 39 8.32 -0.51 9.17
C TYR A 39 7.25 -0.02 10.16
N PRO A 40 7.15 1.29 10.47
CA PRO A 40 6.10 1.78 11.36
C PRO A 40 4.69 1.43 10.86
N ARG A 41 4.48 1.46 9.55
CA ARG A 41 3.20 1.11 8.93
C ARG A 41 2.89 -0.39 9.02
N TYR A 42 3.89 -1.26 8.88
CA TYR A 42 3.71 -2.71 9.06
C TYR A 42 3.32 -3.05 10.51
N ILE A 43 4.01 -2.45 11.48
CA ILE A 43 3.74 -2.63 12.91
C ILE A 43 2.31 -2.15 13.24
N TYR A 44 1.92 -0.96 12.79
CA TYR A 44 0.57 -0.44 12.98
C TYR A 44 -0.53 -1.34 12.36
N THR A 45 -0.24 -1.92 11.19
CA THR A 45 -1.18 -2.83 10.52
C THR A 45 -1.33 -4.13 11.31
N ALA A 46 -0.23 -4.65 11.86
CA ALA A 46 -0.26 -5.84 12.72
C ALA A 46 -1.06 -5.57 14.00
N LYS A 47 -0.88 -4.40 14.62
CA LYS A 47 -1.68 -3.96 15.77
C LYS A 47 -3.18 -3.91 15.45
N THR A 48 -3.55 -3.33 14.31
CA THR A 48 -4.95 -3.19 13.88
C THR A 48 -5.61 -4.55 13.61
N LEU A 49 -4.87 -5.52 13.07
CA LEU A 49 -5.42 -6.84 12.70
C LEU A 49 -5.38 -7.87 13.83
N TYR A 50 -4.34 -7.83 14.68
CA TYR A 50 -4.02 -8.88 15.65
C TYR A 50 -3.81 -8.37 17.08
N GLY A 51 -4.04 -7.07 17.34
CA GLY A 51 -3.87 -6.44 18.64
C GLY A 51 -2.41 -6.24 19.05
N ASP A 52 -2.20 -5.89 20.32
CA ASP A 52 -0.88 -5.55 20.88
C ASP A 52 0.11 -6.73 20.80
N THR A 53 -0.37 -7.97 20.88
CA THR A 53 0.47 -9.17 20.71
C THR A 53 1.06 -9.26 19.30
N GLY A 54 0.25 -9.00 18.27
CA GLY A 54 0.72 -9.02 16.88
C GLY A 54 1.66 -7.87 16.56
N GLU A 55 1.44 -6.70 17.17
CA GLU A 55 2.36 -5.56 17.10
C GLU A 55 3.76 -5.92 17.59
N LEU A 56 3.86 -6.49 18.80
CA LEU A 56 5.14 -6.86 19.42
C LEU A 56 5.86 -7.96 18.64
N ILE A 57 5.13 -8.96 18.12
CA ILE A 57 5.73 -10.02 17.30
C ILE A 57 6.37 -9.41 16.05
N VAL A 58 5.64 -8.59 15.30
CA VAL A 58 6.16 -8.00 14.07
C VAL A 58 7.29 -7.02 14.37
N GLU A 59 7.20 -6.24 15.44
CA GLU A 59 8.27 -5.34 15.88
C GLU A 59 9.58 -6.11 16.17
N GLU A 60 9.53 -7.16 16.99
CA GLU A 60 10.73 -7.94 17.37
C GLU A 60 11.37 -8.61 16.15
N VAL A 61 10.57 -9.21 15.27
CA VAL A 61 11.08 -9.86 14.05
C VAL A 61 11.70 -8.83 13.10
N LEU A 62 11.11 -7.63 12.97
CA LEU A 62 11.67 -6.57 12.11
C LEU A 62 12.94 -5.94 12.69
N GLN A 63 13.05 -5.78 14.00
CA GLN A 63 14.23 -5.19 14.65
C GLN A 63 15.43 -6.12 14.61
N ARG A 64 15.23 -7.41 14.92
CA ARG A 64 16.31 -8.39 15.05
C ARG A 64 16.63 -9.14 13.75
N GLY A 65 15.68 -9.19 12.81
CA GLY A 65 15.86 -9.71 11.45
C GLY A 65 15.93 -11.23 11.33
N HIS A 66 16.61 -11.93 12.25
CA HIS A 66 16.73 -13.39 12.26
C HIS A 66 16.41 -13.94 13.65
N MET A 67 15.19 -14.42 13.84
CA MET A 67 14.78 -15.06 15.10
C MET A 67 14.05 -16.36 14.83
N THR A 68 14.25 -17.34 15.70
CA THR A 68 13.40 -18.55 15.73
C THR A 68 12.04 -18.21 16.34
N LEU A 69 11.05 -19.06 16.05
CA LEU A 69 9.70 -18.86 16.58
C LEU A 69 9.70 -18.89 18.11
N SER A 70 10.34 -19.89 18.71
CA SER A 70 10.37 -20.02 20.17
C SER A 70 11.10 -18.88 20.87
N ASN A 71 12.17 -18.33 20.28
CA ASN A 71 12.81 -17.13 20.82
C ASN A 71 11.90 -15.90 20.71
N THR A 72 11.20 -15.73 19.58
CA THR A 72 10.25 -14.63 19.38
C THR A 72 9.13 -14.67 20.42
N VAL A 73 8.53 -15.86 20.63
CA VAL A 73 7.45 -16.06 21.60
C VAL A 73 7.92 -15.77 23.03
N LYS A 74 9.12 -16.25 23.41
CA LYS A 74 9.71 -15.97 24.72
C LYS A 74 9.87 -14.46 24.94
N THR A 75 10.49 -13.75 23.99
CA THR A 75 10.70 -12.30 24.11
C THR A 75 9.39 -11.51 24.16
N VAL A 76 8.38 -11.91 23.39
CA VAL A 76 7.08 -11.23 23.38
C VAL A 76 6.31 -11.49 24.68
N ALA A 77 6.37 -12.71 25.22
CA ALA A 77 5.76 -13.04 26.51
C ALA A 77 6.38 -12.24 27.67
N ASP A 78 7.71 -12.11 27.69
CA ASP A 78 8.43 -11.30 28.69
C ASP A 78 8.08 -9.80 28.58
N ARG A 79 7.94 -9.27 27.36
CA ARG A 79 7.52 -7.88 27.14
C ARG A 79 6.06 -7.63 27.52
N LEU A 80 5.16 -8.58 27.25
CA LEU A 80 3.74 -8.47 27.60
C LEU A 80 3.53 -8.50 29.11
N THR A 81 4.24 -9.37 29.83
CA THR A 81 4.17 -9.45 31.30
C THR A 81 4.65 -8.15 31.95
N HIS A 82 5.77 -7.59 31.47
CA HIS A 82 6.28 -6.30 31.95
C HIS A 82 5.32 -5.13 31.66
N ASN A 83 4.63 -5.13 30.52
CA ASN A 83 3.63 -4.09 30.18
C ASN A 83 2.36 -4.18 31.04
N MET A 84 1.96 -5.38 31.47
CA MET A 84 0.84 -5.56 32.42
C MET A 84 1.20 -5.06 33.82
N GLU A 85 2.44 -5.28 34.26
CA GLU A 85 2.93 -4.81 35.58
C GLU A 85 3.08 -3.28 35.63
N GLY A 86 3.36 -2.62 34.50
CA GLY A 86 3.49 -1.16 34.40
C GLY A 86 2.16 -0.38 34.45
N ARG A 87 1.01 -1.02 34.21
CA ARG A 87 -0.31 -0.35 34.19
C ARG A 87 -0.98 -0.32 35.57
N GLY A 88 -0.44 -1.05 36.54
CA GLY A 88 -1.04 -1.27 37.87
C GLY A 88 -0.43 -0.50 39.05
N LYS A 89 0.63 0.29 38.88
CA LYS A 89 1.23 1.05 39.99
C LYS A 89 1.30 2.54 39.70
N ARG A 90 0.26 3.27 40.13
CA ARG A 90 0.47 4.62 40.68
C ARG A 90 1.53 4.46 41.78
N ARG A 91 2.70 5.06 41.56
CA ARG A 91 3.78 5.13 42.54
C ARG A 91 3.22 5.72 43.84
N ARG A 92 2.97 4.87 44.84
CA ARG A 92 3.01 5.25 46.25
C ARG A 92 4.31 4.69 46.79
N SER A 93 5.23 5.59 47.08
CA SER A 93 6.42 5.34 47.88
C SER A 93 6.01 5.17 49.35
N SER A 94 6.26 3.99 49.93
CA SER A 94 6.47 3.83 51.38
C SER A 94 7.22 2.54 51.64
N ASP A 95 8.21 2.62 52.53
CA ASP A 95 9.17 1.61 52.96
C ASP A 95 8.60 0.31 53.55
N ASP A 96 9.46 -0.71 53.44
CA ASP A 96 9.69 -1.89 54.28
C ASP A 96 8.53 -2.70 54.85
N SER A 97 8.49 -3.98 54.45
CA SER A 97 8.57 -5.13 55.38
C SER A 97 8.78 -6.42 54.59
N GLU A 98 9.79 -7.19 55.00
CA GLU A 98 10.04 -8.55 54.53
C GLU A 98 8.87 -9.48 54.89
N GLU A 99 8.32 -10.19 53.91
CA GLU A 99 7.60 -11.44 54.18
C GLU A 99 7.69 -12.38 52.97
N GLN A 100 8.31 -13.54 53.21
CA GLN A 100 8.39 -14.66 52.29
C GLN A 100 7.00 -15.15 51.88
N ARG A 101 6.68 -15.09 50.58
CA ARG A 101 5.71 -16.02 49.98
C ARG A 101 6.25 -16.52 48.64
N GLY A 102 6.67 -17.77 48.66
CA GLY A 102 7.08 -18.53 47.49
C GLY A 102 5.95 -18.63 46.47
N GLY A 103 6.04 -17.82 45.42
CA GLY A 103 5.42 -18.14 44.14
C GLY A 103 6.37 -19.04 43.38
N LYS A 104 6.04 -20.33 43.25
CA LYS A 104 6.66 -21.19 42.24
C LYS A 104 6.47 -20.51 40.88
N LYS A 105 7.48 -19.79 40.40
CA LYS A 105 7.64 -19.58 38.96
C LYS A 105 7.78 -20.98 38.41
N ALA A 106 6.70 -21.49 37.78
CA ALA A 106 6.79 -22.66 36.95
C ALA A 106 7.88 -22.35 35.93
N LYS A 107 9.07 -22.88 36.20
CA LYS A 107 10.16 -22.95 35.25
C LYS A 107 9.58 -23.84 34.16
N MET A 108 9.03 -23.22 33.13
CA MET A 108 8.63 -23.93 31.93
C MET A 108 9.92 -24.55 31.42
N ASP A 109 10.05 -25.85 31.63
CA ASP A 109 11.21 -26.59 31.19
C ASP A 109 11.40 -26.30 29.71
N SER A 110 12.59 -25.82 29.38
CA SER A 110 13.04 -25.62 28.02
C SER A 110 13.23 -27.00 27.42
N GLU A 111 12.14 -27.69 27.09
CA GLU A 111 12.18 -28.65 26.00
C GLU A 111 12.79 -27.91 24.82
N SER A 112 13.88 -28.45 24.29
CA SER A 112 14.56 -27.91 23.12
C SER A 112 13.54 -27.86 21.98
N CYS A 113 12.95 -26.68 21.80
CA CYS A 113 12.02 -26.40 20.73
C CYS A 113 12.80 -26.72 19.44
N GLY A 114 12.37 -27.74 18.69
CA GLY A 114 13.09 -28.33 17.54
C GLY A 114 13.22 -27.42 16.32
N ASP A 115 13.13 -26.12 16.51
CA ASP A 115 13.18 -25.03 15.53
C ASP A 115 14.58 -24.40 15.42
N GLU A 116 15.62 -25.13 15.84
CA GLU A 116 17.01 -24.76 15.52
C GLU A 116 17.21 -24.65 14.01
N GLY A 117 17.62 -23.47 13.55
CA GLY A 117 17.84 -23.16 12.14
C GLY A 117 16.60 -22.69 11.37
N ILE A 118 15.40 -22.69 11.97
CA ILE A 118 14.18 -22.17 11.33
C ILE A 118 13.97 -20.72 11.74
N TYR A 119 14.43 -19.79 10.91
CA TYR A 119 14.25 -18.35 11.13
C TYR A 119 12.91 -17.86 10.60
N CYS A 120 12.12 -17.24 11.46
CA CYS A 120 10.91 -16.52 11.09
C CYS A 120 11.28 -15.18 10.46
N LEU A 121 10.69 -14.91 9.30
CA LEU A 121 10.83 -13.64 8.59
C LEU A 121 9.46 -13.06 8.32
N VAL A 122 9.37 -11.73 8.32
CA VAL A 122 8.14 -11.04 7.96
C VAL A 122 7.93 -11.13 6.44
N ASN A 123 6.77 -11.65 6.05
CA ASN A 123 6.35 -11.61 4.66
C ASN A 123 5.80 -10.20 4.30
N PHE A 124 6.66 -9.35 3.75
CA PHE A 124 6.29 -8.01 3.30
C PHE A 124 5.25 -7.99 2.19
N GLU A 125 5.24 -9.00 1.33
CA GLU A 125 4.31 -9.07 0.21
C GLU A 125 2.86 -9.19 0.69
N ARG A 126 2.64 -9.90 1.80
CA ARG A 126 1.32 -10.02 2.40
C ARG A 126 0.80 -8.67 2.90
N PHE A 127 1.68 -7.82 3.43
CA PHE A 127 1.31 -6.45 3.80
C PHE A 127 1.02 -5.59 2.57
N HIS A 128 1.78 -5.75 1.48
CA HIS A 128 1.52 -5.01 0.24
C HIS A 128 0.19 -5.40 -0.38
N GLN A 129 -0.17 -6.70 -0.39
CA GLN A 129 -1.50 -7.16 -0.77
C GLN A 129 -2.59 -6.50 0.10
N HIS A 130 -2.41 -6.48 1.43
CA HIS A 130 -3.37 -5.85 2.33
C HIS A 130 -3.53 -4.35 2.05
N PHE A 131 -2.43 -3.62 1.82
CA PHE A 131 -2.48 -2.19 1.51
C PHE A 131 -3.13 -1.89 0.18
N ARG A 132 -2.85 -2.71 -0.84
CA ARG A 132 -3.52 -2.62 -2.14
C ARG A 132 -5.02 -2.80 -1.96
N ASP A 133 -5.43 -3.88 -1.29
CA ASP A 133 -6.84 -4.20 -1.11
C ASP A 133 -7.56 -3.07 -0.34
N GLN A 134 -6.95 -2.56 0.74
CA GLN A 134 -7.52 -1.45 1.52
C GLN A 134 -7.62 -0.16 0.70
N ALA A 135 -6.63 0.16 -0.12
CA ALA A 135 -6.68 1.34 -0.99
C ALA A 135 -7.84 1.23 -2.00
N ILE A 136 -8.01 0.07 -2.63
CA ILE A 136 -9.11 -0.19 -3.57
C ILE A 136 -10.46 -0.07 -2.86
N ILE A 137 -10.61 -0.71 -1.70
CA ILE A 137 -11.85 -0.66 -0.90
C ILE A 137 -12.19 0.79 -0.52
N SER A 138 -11.20 1.55 -0.05
CA SER A 138 -11.41 2.95 0.34
C SER A 138 -11.80 3.83 -0.85
N ALA A 139 -11.23 3.59 -2.04
CA ALA A 139 -11.58 4.32 -3.25
C ALA A 139 -13.01 4.03 -3.70
N VAL A 140 -13.42 2.75 -3.71
CA VAL A 140 -14.79 2.35 -4.05
C VAL A 140 -15.79 2.93 -3.04
N ALA A 141 -15.47 2.84 -1.74
CA ALA A 141 -16.32 3.37 -0.68
C ALA A 141 -16.49 4.90 -0.76
N SER A 142 -15.44 5.63 -1.15
CA SER A 142 -15.51 7.08 -1.31
C SER A 142 -16.31 7.53 -2.53
N LYS A 143 -16.41 6.68 -3.56
CA LYS A 143 -17.02 7.02 -4.84
C LYS A 143 -18.49 6.61 -4.93
N LEU A 144 -18.83 5.43 -4.41
CA LEU A 144 -20.18 4.89 -4.43
C LEU A 144 -20.79 4.96 -3.02
N ASP A 145 -20.54 3.93 -2.22
CA ASP A 145 -21.03 3.81 -0.85
C ASP A 145 -20.22 2.75 -0.07
N GLN A 146 -20.42 2.76 1.25
CA GLN A 146 -19.75 1.81 2.15
C GLN A 146 -20.13 0.35 1.86
N THR A 147 -21.36 0.12 1.38
CA THR A 147 -21.90 -1.18 0.98
C THR A 147 -21.21 -1.75 -0.25
N SER A 148 -21.00 -0.98 -1.30
CA SER A 148 -20.19 -1.40 -2.46
C SER A 148 -18.74 -1.69 -2.07
N GLY A 149 -18.19 -0.90 -1.14
CA GLY A 149 -16.87 -1.16 -0.56
C GLY A 149 -16.78 -2.52 0.14
N GLU A 150 -17.82 -2.93 0.86
CA GLU A 150 -17.89 -4.26 1.50
C GLU A 150 -18.00 -5.41 0.48
N MET A 151 -18.75 -5.19 -0.61
CA MET A 151 -18.85 -6.17 -1.69
C MET A 151 -17.49 -6.42 -2.34
N VAL A 152 -16.77 -5.34 -2.70
CA VAL A 152 -15.41 -5.44 -3.25
C VAL A 152 -14.42 -6.01 -2.22
N ARG A 153 -14.57 -5.68 -0.93
CA ARG A 153 -13.78 -6.29 0.16
C ARG A 153 -13.99 -7.80 0.22
N THR A 154 -15.23 -8.25 0.09
CA THR A 154 -15.59 -9.67 0.09
C THR A 154 -14.99 -10.38 -1.12
N MET A 155 -15.12 -9.79 -2.31
CA MET A 155 -14.49 -10.31 -3.53
C MET A 155 -12.98 -10.45 -3.37
N LEU A 156 -12.29 -9.39 -2.95
CA LEU A 156 -10.83 -9.41 -2.73
C LEU A 156 -10.44 -10.42 -1.65
N ARG A 157 -11.25 -10.60 -0.60
CA ARG A 157 -11.00 -11.60 0.45
C ARG A 157 -11.02 -13.01 -0.11
N MET A 158 -11.98 -13.35 -0.97
CA MET A 158 -12.04 -14.66 -1.63
C MET A 158 -10.86 -14.85 -2.60
N SER A 159 -10.46 -13.79 -3.32
CA SER A 159 -9.37 -13.83 -4.28
C SER A 159 -7.97 -13.90 -3.66
N LYS A 160 -7.81 -13.67 -2.34
CA LYS A 160 -6.49 -13.69 -1.65
C LYS A 160 -5.73 -15.01 -1.77
N VAL A 161 -6.44 -16.12 -1.88
CA VAL A 161 -5.83 -17.47 -1.93
C VAL A 161 -5.51 -17.87 -3.37
N THR A 162 -6.31 -17.39 -4.32
CA THR A 162 -6.28 -17.85 -5.72
C THR A 162 -5.48 -16.93 -6.64
N THR A 163 -5.25 -15.67 -6.24
CA THR A 163 -4.67 -14.65 -7.12
C THR A 163 -3.21 -14.38 -6.76
N THR A 164 -2.34 -14.38 -7.77
CA THR A 164 -0.93 -14.01 -7.63
C THR A 164 -0.78 -12.49 -7.46
N GLN A 165 0.30 -12.05 -6.82
CA GLN A 165 0.47 -10.64 -6.40
C GLN A 165 0.51 -9.63 -7.54
N THR A 166 1.06 -10.04 -8.69
CA THR A 166 1.27 -9.23 -9.88
C THR A 166 0.21 -9.48 -10.97
N ALA A 167 -0.80 -10.29 -10.69
CA ALA A 167 -1.88 -10.56 -11.64
C ALA A 167 -2.56 -9.26 -12.08
N ALA A 168 -2.95 -9.21 -13.35
CA ALA A 168 -3.67 -8.06 -13.89
C ALA A 168 -5.06 -7.93 -13.27
N ASP A 169 -5.75 -9.07 -13.20
CA ASP A 169 -7.14 -9.21 -12.78
C ASP A 169 -7.26 -10.38 -11.80
N THR A 170 -8.29 -10.34 -10.95
CA THR A 170 -8.60 -11.46 -10.05
C THR A 170 -9.27 -12.60 -10.81
N GLN A 171 -9.28 -13.79 -10.20
CA GLN A 171 -10.14 -14.87 -10.68
C GLN A 171 -11.61 -14.45 -10.67
N PRO A 172 -12.40 -14.82 -11.70
CA PRO A 172 -13.81 -14.45 -11.79
C PRO A 172 -14.61 -15.18 -10.71
N LEU A 173 -15.46 -14.43 -10.00
CA LEU A 173 -16.32 -14.92 -8.92
C LEU A 173 -17.79 -14.81 -9.34
N SER A 174 -18.57 -15.84 -9.03
CA SER A 174 -20.01 -15.80 -9.28
C SER A 174 -20.73 -14.90 -8.26
N ALA A 175 -21.81 -14.22 -8.67
CA ALA A 175 -22.64 -13.44 -7.74
C ALA A 175 -23.19 -14.31 -6.59
N ASN A 176 -23.40 -15.62 -6.82
CA ASN A 176 -23.78 -16.59 -5.79
C ASN A 176 -22.72 -16.81 -4.71
N GLU A 177 -21.45 -16.92 -5.10
CA GLU A 177 -20.33 -17.03 -4.18
C GLU A 177 -20.13 -15.76 -3.36
N ILE A 178 -20.26 -14.60 -4.02
CA ILE A 178 -20.18 -13.29 -3.36
C ILE A 178 -21.31 -13.17 -2.31
N PHE A 179 -22.55 -13.50 -2.69
CA PHE A 179 -23.69 -13.44 -1.76
C PHE A 179 -23.50 -14.30 -0.51
N ARG A 180 -23.00 -15.53 -0.66
CA ARG A 180 -22.77 -16.47 0.45
C ARG A 180 -21.63 -16.05 1.37
N SER A 181 -20.66 -15.30 0.83
CA SER A 181 -19.46 -14.89 1.56
C SER A 181 -19.59 -13.51 2.20
N LEU A 182 -20.69 -12.78 1.97
CA LEU A 182 -20.96 -11.51 2.64
C LEU A 182 -21.12 -11.71 4.15
N PRO A 183 -20.66 -10.74 4.97
CA PRO A 183 -20.88 -10.79 6.42
C PRO A 183 -22.38 -10.78 6.75
N PRO A 184 -22.82 -11.50 7.80
CA PRO A 184 -24.23 -11.54 8.20
C PRO A 184 -24.81 -10.18 8.59
N ASN A 185 -23.95 -9.19 8.90
CA ASN A 185 -24.34 -7.82 9.23
C ASN A 185 -24.95 -7.06 8.04
N TYR A 186 -24.74 -7.54 6.82
CA TYR A 186 -25.29 -6.96 5.59
C TYR A 186 -26.29 -7.94 4.99
N SER A 187 -27.48 -8.05 5.58
CA SER A 187 -28.58 -8.86 5.07
C SER A 187 -29.25 -8.18 3.87
N ILE A 188 -28.51 -8.07 2.77
CA ILE A 188 -28.99 -7.52 1.50
C ILE A 188 -29.78 -8.62 0.78
N SER A 189 -30.87 -8.28 0.09
CA SER A 189 -31.58 -9.24 -0.76
C SER A 189 -30.85 -9.44 -2.08
N ARG A 190 -30.96 -10.63 -2.68
CA ARG A 190 -30.30 -10.93 -3.96
C ARG A 190 -30.53 -9.90 -5.08
N PRO A 191 -31.76 -9.40 -5.34
CA PRO A 191 -31.96 -8.43 -6.42
C PRO A 191 -31.22 -7.11 -6.19
N ILE A 192 -31.09 -6.69 -4.92
CA ILE A 192 -30.35 -5.47 -4.57
C ILE A 192 -28.85 -5.68 -4.81
N LEU A 193 -28.32 -6.88 -4.51
CA LEU A 193 -26.92 -7.22 -4.82
C LEU A 193 -26.62 -7.11 -6.32
N ASP A 194 -27.50 -7.69 -7.15
CA ASP A 194 -27.31 -7.69 -8.60
C ASP A 194 -27.38 -6.26 -9.17
N GLN A 195 -28.21 -5.38 -8.58
CA GLN A 195 -28.23 -3.95 -8.90
C GLN A 195 -26.90 -3.26 -8.54
N TYR A 196 -26.36 -3.49 -7.34
CA TYR A 196 -25.06 -2.94 -6.94
C TYR A 196 -23.90 -3.43 -7.81
N LEU A 197 -23.89 -4.71 -8.16
CA LEU A 197 -22.88 -5.27 -9.05
C LEU A 197 -22.97 -4.70 -10.47
N SER A 198 -24.18 -4.40 -10.95
CA SER A 198 -24.38 -3.72 -12.24
C SER A 198 -23.85 -2.28 -12.20
N LEU A 199 -24.16 -1.53 -11.13
CA LEU A 199 -23.63 -0.17 -10.92
C LEU A 199 -22.09 -0.15 -10.81
N LEU A 200 -21.50 -1.18 -10.21
CA LEU A 200 -20.04 -1.32 -10.11
C LEU A 200 -19.37 -1.59 -11.47
N VAL A 201 -20.05 -2.32 -12.37
CA VAL A 201 -19.55 -2.62 -13.71
C VAL A 201 -19.69 -1.41 -14.64
N ASP A 202 -20.76 -0.62 -14.48
CA ASP A 202 -21.00 0.58 -15.28
C ASP A 202 -20.09 1.77 -14.90
N ASP A 203 -19.26 1.62 -13.87
CA ASP A 203 -18.40 2.69 -13.39
C ASP A 203 -17.25 3.04 -14.35
N GLN A 204 -17.04 4.35 -14.59
CA GLN A 204 -15.98 4.86 -15.48
C GLN A 204 -14.56 4.48 -15.07
N MET A 205 -14.34 4.09 -13.80
CA MET A 205 -13.01 3.66 -13.33
C MET A 205 -12.80 2.16 -13.49
N GLU A 206 -13.84 1.41 -13.90
CA GLU A 206 -13.81 -0.02 -14.21
C GLU A 206 -13.09 -0.84 -13.14
N PHE A 207 -13.38 -0.53 -11.86
CA PHE A 207 -12.82 -1.27 -10.73
C PHE A 207 -13.23 -2.75 -10.79
N VAL A 208 -14.47 -3.00 -11.19
CA VAL A 208 -15.06 -4.33 -11.36
C VAL A 208 -15.42 -4.51 -12.84
N GLY A 209 -15.07 -5.68 -13.39
CA GLY A 209 -15.44 -6.08 -14.75
C GLY A 209 -16.35 -7.31 -14.73
N LYS A 210 -17.18 -7.45 -15.76
CA LYS A 210 -18.01 -8.64 -15.98
C LYS A 210 -17.34 -9.54 -17.03
N SER A 211 -17.03 -10.78 -16.67
CA SER A 211 -16.34 -11.73 -17.54
C SER A 211 -17.28 -12.76 -18.19
N GLY A 212 -18.50 -12.91 -17.69
CA GLY A 212 -19.48 -13.87 -18.21
C GLY A 212 -20.83 -13.81 -17.49
N ASP A 213 -21.82 -14.55 -18.00
CA ASP A 213 -23.19 -14.58 -17.48
C ASP A 213 -23.53 -15.80 -16.62
N SER A 214 -22.61 -16.79 -16.55
CA SER A 214 -22.81 -18.00 -15.76
C SER A 214 -22.99 -17.69 -14.27
N GLY A 215 -23.87 -18.42 -13.57
CA GLY A 215 -24.04 -18.30 -12.11
C GLY A 215 -24.67 -16.98 -11.63
N GLY A 216 -25.42 -16.29 -12.49
CA GLY A 216 -25.99 -14.97 -12.19
C GLY A 216 -25.02 -13.81 -12.44
N GLY A 217 -24.02 -14.02 -13.29
CA GLY A 217 -22.95 -13.07 -13.59
C GLY A 217 -21.64 -13.45 -12.92
N MET A 218 -20.57 -13.45 -13.72
CA MET A 218 -19.19 -13.64 -13.29
C MET A 218 -18.49 -12.29 -13.25
N TYR A 219 -18.01 -11.93 -12.07
CA TYR A 219 -17.40 -10.62 -11.79
C TYR A 219 -15.94 -10.79 -11.40
N LEU A 220 -15.09 -9.90 -11.90
CA LEU A 220 -13.67 -9.83 -11.58
C LEU A 220 -13.28 -8.41 -11.15
N VAL A 221 -12.19 -8.28 -10.40
CA VAL A 221 -11.64 -6.98 -9.98
C VAL A 221 -10.39 -6.71 -10.81
N ASN A 222 -10.38 -5.59 -11.53
CA ASN A 222 -9.25 -5.17 -12.36
C ASN A 222 -8.19 -4.49 -11.49
N LEU A 223 -7.18 -5.23 -11.04
CA LEU A 223 -6.18 -4.71 -10.09
C LEU A 223 -5.29 -3.64 -10.74
N GLN A 224 -4.90 -3.83 -12.02
CA GLN A 224 -4.04 -2.88 -12.73
C GLN A 224 -4.74 -1.56 -13.00
N ARG A 225 -6.01 -1.61 -13.44
CA ARG A 225 -6.81 -0.39 -13.66
C ARG A 225 -7.07 0.33 -12.35
N ALA A 226 -7.40 -0.41 -11.29
CA ALA A 226 -7.59 0.17 -9.96
C ALA A 226 -6.32 0.89 -9.45
N LEU A 227 -5.15 0.26 -9.57
CA LEU A 227 -3.87 0.87 -9.18
C LEU A 227 -3.50 2.08 -10.05
N ALA A 228 -3.71 2.02 -11.36
CA ALA A 228 -3.47 3.15 -12.26
C ALA A 228 -4.39 4.34 -11.93
N ASN A 229 -5.64 4.07 -11.56
CA ASN A 229 -6.60 5.09 -11.17
C ASN A 229 -6.28 5.70 -9.79
N LEU A 230 -5.86 4.89 -8.81
CA LEU A 230 -5.36 5.35 -7.52
C LEU A 230 -4.10 6.21 -7.67
N ALA A 231 -3.17 5.79 -8.53
CA ALA A 231 -2.01 6.58 -8.87
C ALA A 231 -2.45 7.93 -9.45
N ARG A 232 -3.28 7.93 -10.50
CA ARG A 232 -3.80 9.16 -11.12
C ARG A 232 -4.44 10.12 -10.10
N ALA A 233 -5.29 9.62 -9.22
CA ALA A 233 -5.93 10.43 -8.18
C ALA A 233 -4.90 11.05 -7.22
N THR A 234 -3.90 10.28 -6.81
CA THR A 234 -2.80 10.77 -5.95
C THR A 234 -2.00 11.88 -6.64
N LEU A 235 -1.78 11.76 -7.95
CA LEU A 235 -1.09 12.78 -8.75
C LEU A 235 -1.91 14.07 -8.83
N GLU A 236 -3.20 13.94 -9.08
CA GLU A 236 -4.11 15.09 -9.10
C GLU A 236 -4.14 15.81 -7.75
N SER A 237 -4.19 15.07 -6.64
CA SER A 237 -4.11 15.64 -5.29
C SER A 237 -2.79 16.36 -5.05
N ALA A 238 -1.66 15.75 -5.40
CA ALA A 238 -0.34 16.36 -5.25
C ALA A 238 -0.19 17.65 -6.08
N VAL A 239 -0.68 17.64 -7.32
CA VAL A 239 -0.69 18.83 -8.19
C VAL A 239 -1.61 19.92 -7.63
N GLN A 240 -2.78 19.53 -7.10
CA GLN A 240 -3.73 20.47 -6.50
C GLN A 240 -3.17 21.14 -5.24
N GLU A 241 -2.44 20.42 -4.40
CA GLU A 241 -1.80 20.97 -3.20
C GLU A 241 -0.66 21.93 -3.53
N ARG A 242 0.12 21.66 -4.59
CA ARG A 242 1.31 22.45 -4.93
C ARG A 242 1.03 23.63 -5.86
N PHE A 243 0.17 23.45 -6.86
CA PHE A 243 -0.08 24.44 -7.91
C PHE A 243 -1.51 24.99 -7.90
N GLY A 244 -2.35 24.53 -6.96
CA GLY A 244 -3.73 24.97 -6.81
C GLY A 244 -4.73 24.26 -7.73
N SER A 245 -6.02 24.57 -7.53
CA SER A 245 -7.14 23.92 -8.20
C SER A 245 -7.20 24.18 -9.72
N ARG A 246 -6.79 25.37 -10.17
CA ARG A 246 -6.77 25.76 -11.60
C ARG A 246 -5.75 24.92 -12.39
N SER A 247 -4.53 24.75 -11.89
CA SER A 247 -3.51 23.89 -12.49
C SER A 247 -3.91 22.42 -12.47
N ALA A 248 -4.50 21.94 -11.37
CA ALA A 248 -5.02 20.58 -11.29
C ALA A 248 -6.13 20.32 -12.32
N ARG A 249 -6.95 21.32 -12.66
CA ARG A 249 -7.94 21.20 -13.73
C ARG A 249 -7.31 21.01 -15.11
N ILE A 250 -6.27 21.77 -15.44
CA ILE A 250 -5.49 21.58 -16.67
C ILE A 250 -4.88 20.17 -16.69
N PHE A 251 -4.29 19.75 -15.56
CA PHE A 251 -3.67 18.43 -15.43
C PHE A 251 -4.67 17.28 -15.61
N ARG A 252 -5.87 17.37 -15.02
CA ARG A 252 -6.98 16.41 -15.25
C ARG A 252 -7.41 16.36 -16.70
N LEU A 253 -7.48 17.51 -17.35
CA LEU A 253 -7.86 17.61 -18.75
C LEU A 253 -6.85 16.88 -19.65
N LEU A 254 -5.56 17.10 -19.40
CA LEU A 254 -4.44 16.42 -20.09
C LEU A 254 -4.42 14.91 -19.84
N LEU A 255 -4.80 14.46 -18.64
CA LEU A 255 -4.89 13.03 -18.33
C LEU A 255 -6.07 12.34 -19.05
N ARG A 256 -7.17 13.05 -19.29
CA ARG A 256 -8.33 12.53 -20.02
C ARG A 256 -8.12 12.56 -21.54
N LYS A 257 -7.60 13.66 -22.06
CA LYS A 257 -7.33 13.86 -23.49
C LYS A 257 -5.82 13.83 -23.70
N ARG A 258 -5.31 12.66 -24.13
CA ARG A 258 -3.87 12.38 -24.24
C ARG A 258 -3.07 13.35 -25.10
N HIS A 259 -3.71 14.03 -26.04
CA HIS A 259 -3.09 15.03 -26.90
C HIS A 259 -3.99 16.26 -26.94
N LEU A 260 -3.49 17.38 -26.43
CA LEU A 260 -4.19 18.65 -26.47
C LEU A 260 -3.26 19.74 -26.99
N GLU A 261 -3.81 20.58 -27.84
CA GLU A 261 -3.18 21.83 -28.28
C GLU A 261 -3.47 22.94 -27.26
N GLN A 262 -2.59 23.95 -27.20
CA GLN A 262 -2.71 25.05 -26.23
C GLN A 262 -4.07 25.77 -26.30
N LYS A 263 -4.57 26.04 -27.51
CA LYS A 263 -5.89 26.66 -27.70
C LYS A 263 -7.03 25.80 -27.15
N GLN A 264 -6.95 24.48 -27.33
CA GLN A 264 -7.95 23.55 -26.81
C GLN A 264 -7.90 23.44 -25.28
N VAL A 265 -6.70 23.55 -24.68
CA VAL A 265 -6.55 23.60 -23.23
C VAL A 265 -7.27 24.83 -22.68
N GLU A 266 -7.10 26.01 -23.28
CA GLU A 266 -7.77 27.25 -22.88
C GLU A 266 -9.30 27.11 -22.92
N ASP A 267 -9.84 26.59 -24.03
CA ASP A 267 -11.28 26.42 -24.24
C ASP A 267 -11.88 25.37 -23.29
N PHE A 268 -11.30 24.17 -23.22
CA PHE A 268 -11.84 23.10 -22.37
C PHE A 268 -11.59 23.34 -20.88
N ALA A 269 -10.51 24.03 -20.53
CA ALA A 269 -10.26 24.42 -19.17
C ALA A 269 -11.06 25.66 -18.80
N MET A 270 -11.66 26.45 -19.70
CA MET A 270 -12.31 27.72 -19.34
C MET A 270 -11.39 28.58 -18.43
N ILE A 271 -10.14 28.75 -18.86
CA ILE A 271 -9.13 29.58 -18.19
C ILE A 271 -8.64 30.60 -19.22
N PRO A 272 -8.47 31.89 -18.85
CA PRO A 272 -7.92 32.88 -19.75
C PRO A 272 -6.56 32.47 -20.32
N ALA A 273 -6.32 32.75 -21.61
CA ALA A 273 -5.12 32.35 -22.32
C ALA A 273 -3.81 32.71 -21.59
N LYS A 274 -3.73 33.91 -21.01
CA LYS A 274 -2.54 34.35 -20.28
C LYS A 274 -2.24 33.45 -19.08
N GLU A 275 -3.24 33.21 -18.23
CA GLU A 275 -3.08 32.37 -17.04
C GLU A 275 -2.82 30.90 -17.39
N ALA A 276 -3.51 30.38 -18.41
CA ALA A 276 -3.34 28.99 -18.84
C ALA A 276 -1.90 28.71 -19.30
N LYS A 277 -1.29 29.67 -20.02
CA LYS A 277 0.11 29.58 -20.46
C LYS A 277 1.09 29.58 -19.30
N ASP A 278 0.94 30.52 -18.37
CA ASP A 278 1.83 30.63 -17.20
C ASP A 278 1.80 29.34 -16.35
N MET A 279 0.59 28.79 -16.12
CA MET A 279 0.42 27.53 -15.41
C MET A 279 1.04 26.35 -16.16
N LEU A 280 0.88 26.29 -17.48
CA LEU A 280 1.41 25.21 -18.29
C LEU A 280 2.94 25.21 -18.32
N TYR A 281 3.58 26.39 -18.44
CA TYR A 281 5.03 26.50 -18.37
C TYR A 281 5.58 26.11 -16.99
N THR A 282 4.85 26.44 -15.92
CA THR A 282 5.20 25.99 -14.57
C THR A 282 5.17 24.46 -14.48
N LEU A 283 4.11 23.81 -14.99
CA LEU A 283 4.01 22.34 -15.02
C LEU A 283 5.07 21.67 -15.91
N LEU A 284 5.49 22.33 -16.99
CA LEU A 284 6.56 21.88 -17.87
C LEU A 284 7.93 21.93 -17.17
N SER A 285 8.21 23.01 -16.44
CA SER A 285 9.47 23.17 -15.69
C SER A 285 9.67 22.10 -14.61
N GLU A 286 8.57 21.65 -14.01
CA GLU A 286 8.55 20.60 -12.98
C GLU A 286 8.49 19.17 -13.58
N ASN A 287 8.58 19.03 -14.90
CA ASN A 287 8.53 17.77 -15.65
C ASN A 287 7.25 16.93 -15.40
N LEU A 288 6.14 17.59 -15.04
CA LEU A 288 4.82 16.94 -14.89
C LEU A 288 4.11 16.78 -16.23
N VAL A 289 4.42 17.67 -17.17
CA VAL A 289 3.94 17.69 -18.56
C VAL A 289 5.16 17.73 -19.47
N GLN A 290 5.11 16.98 -20.57
CA GLN A 290 6.12 16.98 -21.61
C GLN A 290 5.52 17.56 -22.90
N LEU A 291 6.33 18.34 -23.61
CA LEU A 291 6.00 18.78 -24.96
C LEU A 291 6.34 17.64 -25.93
N GLN A 292 5.33 17.16 -26.65
CA GLN A 292 5.49 16.18 -27.72
C GLN A 292 5.24 16.88 -29.06
N GLU A 293 6.31 17.13 -29.80
CA GLU A 293 6.22 17.67 -31.16
C GLU A 293 5.78 16.56 -32.12
N ILE A 294 4.69 16.80 -32.85
CA ILE A 294 4.24 15.89 -33.91
C ILE A 294 4.68 16.50 -35.24
N PRO A 295 5.71 15.94 -35.90
CA PRO A 295 6.10 16.41 -37.23
C PRO A 295 5.00 16.06 -38.24
N LYS A 296 4.47 17.07 -38.92
CA LYS A 296 3.50 16.89 -40.03
C LYS A 296 4.19 16.49 -41.35
N THR A 297 5.50 16.69 -41.43
CA THR A 297 6.37 16.41 -42.58
C THR A 297 7.63 15.66 -42.10
N PRO A 298 8.28 14.83 -42.94
CA PRO A 298 9.51 14.12 -42.57
C PRO A 298 10.69 15.07 -42.32
N ASP A 299 10.61 16.29 -42.87
CA ASP A 299 11.42 17.42 -42.43
C ASP A 299 10.86 17.84 -41.07
N HIS A 300 11.64 17.62 -40.01
CA HIS A 300 11.35 17.86 -38.59
C HIS A 300 11.09 19.36 -38.27
N VAL A 301 10.23 20.02 -39.04
CA VAL A 301 9.84 21.41 -38.88
C VAL A 301 8.77 21.48 -37.79
N PRO A 302 9.04 22.16 -36.66
CA PRO A 302 8.15 22.19 -35.51
C PRO A 302 6.91 23.03 -35.84
N SER A 303 5.89 22.38 -36.40
CA SER A 303 4.67 23.02 -36.87
C SER A 303 3.46 22.75 -35.97
N THR A 304 3.53 21.73 -35.11
CA THR A 304 2.48 21.43 -34.10
C THR A 304 3.07 20.74 -32.88
N CYS A 305 2.96 21.39 -31.72
CA CYS A 305 3.32 20.81 -30.43
C CYS A 305 2.06 20.32 -29.71
N THR A 306 2.02 19.03 -29.41
CA THR A 306 0.99 18.44 -28.54
C THR A 306 1.55 18.24 -27.14
N LEU A 307 0.76 18.50 -26.11
CA LEU A 307 1.17 18.29 -24.73
C LEU A 307 0.82 16.86 -24.34
N SER A 308 1.81 16.11 -23.84
CA SER A 308 1.62 14.77 -23.29
C SER A 308 2.08 14.73 -21.83
N THR A 309 1.51 13.85 -21.01
CA THR A 309 1.86 13.76 -19.59
C THR A 309 3.01 12.76 -19.40
N SER A 310 4.19 13.25 -19.04
CA SER A 310 5.32 12.41 -18.64
C SER A 310 5.28 12.21 -17.13
N CYS A 311 4.79 11.06 -16.66
CA CYS A 311 4.73 10.80 -15.22
C CYS A 311 6.08 10.26 -14.70
N LEU A 312 7.02 11.14 -14.32
CA LEU A 312 8.30 10.78 -13.66
C LEU A 312 8.23 10.68 -12.12
N LEU A 313 7.03 10.53 -11.58
CA LEU A 313 6.72 10.63 -10.15
C LEU A 313 7.47 9.68 -9.20
N PRO A 314 7.82 8.43 -9.58
CA PRO A 314 8.61 7.58 -8.71
C PRO A 314 9.91 8.26 -8.28
N ALA A 315 10.60 8.96 -9.19
CA ALA A 315 11.86 9.63 -8.91
C ALA A 315 11.69 10.84 -7.97
N TYR A 316 10.58 11.57 -8.08
CA TYR A 316 10.31 12.74 -7.24
C TYR A 316 10.04 12.33 -5.77
N CYS A 317 9.26 11.27 -5.55
CA CYS A 317 8.98 10.74 -4.21
C CYS A 317 10.25 10.25 -3.49
N TYR A 318 11.16 9.59 -4.21
CA TYR A 318 12.45 9.17 -3.63
C TYR A 318 13.35 10.36 -3.29
N LYS A 319 13.36 11.42 -4.12
CA LYS A 319 14.10 12.65 -3.81
C LYS A 319 13.51 13.40 -2.61
N ALA A 320 12.19 13.48 -2.51
CA ALA A 320 11.51 14.14 -1.38
C ALA A 320 11.81 13.43 -0.05
N SER A 321 11.69 12.10 -0.03
CA SER A 321 12.02 11.29 1.15
C SER A 321 13.52 11.33 1.51
N ALA A 322 14.41 11.47 0.53
CA ALA A 322 15.84 11.67 0.79
C ALA A 322 16.16 13.08 1.32
N GLY A 323 15.50 14.12 0.79
CA GLY A 323 15.69 15.51 1.21
C GLY A 323 15.27 15.76 2.66
N GLU A 324 14.21 15.08 3.11
CA GLU A 324 13.73 15.13 4.50
C GLU A 324 14.72 14.49 5.50
N VAL A 325 15.57 13.55 5.03
CA VAL A 325 16.64 12.93 5.83
C VAL A 325 17.89 13.83 5.90
N THR A 326 18.13 14.68 4.91
CA THR A 326 19.27 15.63 4.91
C THR A 326 18.99 16.96 5.60
N ALA A 327 17.73 17.24 5.95
CA ALA A 327 17.30 18.48 6.59
C ALA A 327 17.13 18.36 8.12
N ASN A 328 17.42 17.19 8.70
CA ASN A 328 17.50 16.94 10.16
C ASN A 328 18.94 16.62 10.57
#